data_AF-A0A938BXD3-F1
#
_entry.id   AF-A0A938BXD3-F1
#
_cell.length_a   1.000
_cell.length_b   1.000
_cell.length_c   1.000
_cell.angle_alpha   90.00
_cell.angle_beta   90.00
_cell.angle_gamma   90.00
#
_symmetry.space_group_name_H-M   'P 1'
#
loop_
_entity.id
_entity.type
_entity.pdbx_description
1 polymer ?
#
loop_
_entity_poly.entity_id
_entity_poly.type
_entity_poly.pdbx_seq_one_letter_code
_entity_poly.pdbx_strand_id
1 'polypeptide(L)'
;MRQAPSASPSGFDALVKQGAPIAFFQPNPSLGAQFGLAALGWSKRPEAALVFTDWLMSRDGQSAWHNNGETASPLAGIPGSLDAASIATYDIKAYPPEVVRTYRERWDRMFKK
;
A
#
# COMPACT_ATOMS: atom_id res chain seq x y z
N MET A 1 -24.51 10.38 6.78
CA MET A 1 -23.04 10.52 6.90
C MET A 1 -22.45 10.47 5.51
N ARG A 2 -21.86 11.56 5.00
CA ARG A 2 -21.09 11.53 3.75
C ARG A 2 -19.71 10.97 4.09
N GLN A 3 -19.36 9.82 3.52
CA GLN A 3 -17.96 9.35 3.57
C GLN A 3 -17.10 10.38 2.83
N ALA A 4 -15.94 10.71 3.42
CA ALA A 4 -14.91 11.49 2.73
C ALA A 4 -14.52 10.75 1.43
N PRO A 5 -14.13 11.47 0.36
CA PRO A 5 -13.73 10.84 -0.89
C PRO A 5 -12.59 9.86 -0.61
N SER A 6 -12.89 8.55 -0.65
CA SER A 6 -11.89 7.51 -0.61
C SER A 6 -11.12 7.60 -1.92
N ALA A 7 -9.86 8.00 -1.81
CA ALA A 7 -8.99 8.06 -2.96
C ALA A 7 -8.86 6.66 -3.58
N SER A 8 -8.95 6.62 -4.90
CA SER A 8 -9.20 5.40 -5.67
C SER A 8 -7.96 4.97 -6.42
N PRO A 9 -7.59 3.67 -6.44
CA PRO A 9 -6.43 3.17 -7.18
C PRO A 9 -6.46 3.57 -8.66
N SER A 10 -5.31 3.83 -9.26
CA SER A 10 -5.16 4.30 -10.66
C SER A 10 -5.87 3.41 -11.69
N GLY A 11 -5.91 2.10 -11.44
CA GLY A 11 -6.66 1.15 -12.26
C GLY A 11 -8.18 1.33 -12.17
N PHE A 12 -8.71 1.72 -11.01
CA PHE A 12 -10.14 2.00 -10.83
C PHE A 12 -10.55 3.29 -11.56
N ASP A 13 -9.77 4.37 -11.41
CA ASP A 13 -10.06 5.65 -12.05
C ASP A 13 -10.11 5.55 -13.57
N ALA A 14 -9.19 4.76 -14.15
CA ALA A 14 -9.20 4.49 -15.59
C ALA A 14 -10.50 3.81 -16.03
N LEU A 15 -10.99 2.82 -15.27
CA LEU A 15 -12.23 2.10 -15.58
C LEU A 15 -13.47 2.99 -15.43
N VAL A 16 -13.54 3.81 -14.38
CA VAL A 16 -14.62 4.78 -14.21
C VAL A 16 -14.64 5.80 -15.35
N LYS A 17 -13.47 6.32 -15.75
CA LYS A 17 -13.33 7.22 -16.92
C LYS A 17 -13.77 6.55 -18.23
N GLN A 18 -13.65 5.23 -18.33
CA GLN A 18 -14.15 4.44 -19.46
C GLN A 18 -15.65 4.10 -19.36
N GLY A 19 -16.34 4.54 -18.30
CA GLY A 19 -17.78 4.36 -18.12
C GLY A 19 -18.18 3.12 -17.31
N ALA A 20 -17.24 2.46 -16.63
CA ALA A 20 -17.57 1.31 -15.78
C ALA A 20 -18.41 1.74 -14.56
N PRO A 21 -19.57 1.09 -14.30
CA PRO A 21 -20.46 1.43 -13.18
C PRO A 21 -19.98 0.77 -11.88
N ILE A 22 -18.77 1.12 -11.45
CA ILE A 22 -18.11 0.56 -10.26
C ILE A 22 -17.84 1.65 -9.22
N ALA A 23 -17.79 1.27 -7.95
CA ALA A 23 -17.44 2.15 -6.84
C ALA A 23 -16.24 1.60 -6.07
N PHE A 24 -15.32 2.47 -5.65
CA PHE A 24 -14.19 2.08 -4.83
C PHE A 24 -14.60 2.08 -3.35
N PHE A 25 -14.22 1.03 -2.64
CA PHE A 25 -14.44 0.92 -1.21
C PHE A 25 -13.18 0.36 -0.54
N GLN A 26 -12.65 1.11 0.43
CA GLN A 26 -11.57 0.63 1.31
C GLN A 26 -12.20 -0.09 2.51
N PRO A 27 -12.00 -1.40 2.68
CA PRO A 27 -12.54 -2.12 3.83
C PRO A 27 -11.91 -1.65 5.15
N ASN A 28 -12.63 -1.80 6.26
CA ASN A 28 -12.10 -1.57 7.61
C ASN A 28 -12.30 -2.82 8.48
N PRO A 29 -11.23 -3.53 8.91
CA PRO A 29 -9.82 -3.22 8.64
C PRO A 29 -9.46 -3.47 7.18
N SER A 30 -8.56 -2.65 6.64
CA SER A 30 -7.95 -2.95 5.33
C SER A 30 -6.63 -3.70 5.50
N LEU A 31 -6.22 -4.42 4.46
CA LEU A 31 -4.92 -5.07 4.38
C LEU A 31 -4.05 -4.31 3.38
N GLY A 32 -2.85 -3.94 3.79
CA GLY A 32 -1.87 -3.24 2.95
C GLY A 32 -0.59 -4.04 2.75
N ALA A 33 0.02 -3.87 1.58
CA ALA A 33 1.41 -4.24 1.34
C ALA A 33 2.33 -3.07 1.73
N GLN A 34 3.42 -3.37 2.44
CA GLN A 34 4.45 -2.38 2.72
C GLN A 34 5.42 -2.30 1.53
N PHE A 35 5.75 -1.09 1.11
CA PHE A 35 6.78 -0.83 0.10
C PHE A 35 8.04 -0.34 0.80
N GLY A 36 9.17 -0.99 0.53
CA GLY A 36 10.49 -0.59 1.01
C GLY A 36 11.30 0.10 -0.09
N LEU A 37 12.16 1.04 0.31
CA LEU A 37 13.14 1.68 -0.56
C LEU A 37 14.54 1.44 0.00
N ALA A 38 15.51 1.17 -0.87
CA ALA A 38 16.91 1.04 -0.49
C ALA A 38 17.84 1.51 -1.62
N ALA A 39 18.97 2.11 -1.24
CA ALA A 39 20.09 2.34 -2.13
C ALA A 39 20.92 1.05 -2.27
N LEU A 40 21.20 0.63 -3.50
CA LEU A 40 22.01 -0.55 -3.76
C LEU A 40 23.51 -0.22 -3.58
N GLY A 41 24.23 -1.07 -2.84
CA GLY A 41 25.67 -0.86 -2.59
C GLY A 41 26.56 -0.90 -3.85
N TRP A 42 26.03 -1.41 -4.96
CA TRP A 42 26.70 -1.50 -6.26
C TRP A 42 26.13 -0.50 -7.27
N SER A 43 25.41 0.52 -6.79
CA SER A 43 24.93 1.63 -7.62
C SER A 43 26.11 2.32 -8.31
N LYS A 44 25.97 2.57 -9.62
CA LYS A 44 26.92 3.40 -10.38
C LYS A 44 26.86 4.89 -9.99
N ARG A 45 25.90 5.27 -9.16
CA ARG A 45 25.66 6.63 -8.64
C ARG A 45 25.21 6.55 -7.17
N PRO A 46 26.09 6.17 -6.23
CA PRO A 46 25.69 5.88 -4.86
C PRO A 46 25.19 7.12 -4.11
N GLU A 47 25.81 8.28 -4.31
CA GLU A 47 25.42 9.54 -3.67
C GLU A 47 24.03 9.98 -4.14
N ALA A 48 23.78 9.90 -5.45
CA ALA A 48 22.46 10.22 -6.01
C ALA A 48 21.37 9.26 -5.51
N ALA A 49 21.69 7.98 -5.33
CA ALA A 49 20.74 7.00 -4.78
C ALA A 49 20.39 7.30 -3.32
N LEU A 50 21.36 7.75 -2.51
CA LEU A 50 21.11 8.18 -1.14
C LEU A 50 20.27 9.46 -1.11
N VAL A 51 20.63 10.47 -1.90
CA VAL A 51 19.85 11.73 -2.00
C VAL A 51 18.40 11.44 -2.41
N PHE A 52 18.18 10.54 -3.36
CA PHE A 52 16.83 10.15 -3.75
C PHE A 52 16.07 9.43 -2.61
N THR A 53 16.74 8.56 -1.87
CA THR A 53 16.15 7.84 -0.74
C THR A 53 15.72 8.81 0.36
N ASP A 54 16.60 9.76 0.71
CA ASP A 54 16.31 10.81 1.70
C ASP A 54 15.17 11.72 1.22
N TRP A 55 15.20 12.13 -0.05
CA TRP A 55 14.14 12.95 -0.63
C TRP A 55 12.80 12.21 -0.63
N LEU A 56 12.73 10.95 -1.04
CA LEU A 56 11.48 10.21 -1.09
C LEU A 56 10.88 10.04 0.31
N MET A 57 11.72 9.90 1.35
CA MET A 57 11.28 9.82 2.74
C MET A 57 10.97 11.18 3.39
N SER A 58 11.21 12.29 2.70
CA SER A 58 10.84 13.62 3.17
C SER A 58 9.35 13.91 3.01
N ARG A 59 8.84 14.99 3.62
CA ARG A 59 7.45 15.43 3.41
C ARG A 59 7.15 15.75 1.94
N ASP A 60 8.09 16.35 1.21
CA ASP A 60 7.89 16.71 -0.18
C ASP A 60 7.84 15.48 -1.09
N GLY A 61 8.76 14.52 -0.87
CA GLY A 61 8.77 13.25 -1.61
C GLY A 61 7.51 12.42 -1.33
N GLN A 62 7.09 12.33 -0.07
CA GLN A 62 5.85 11.64 0.30
C GLN A 62 4.62 12.36 -0.26
N SER A 63 4.58 13.70 -0.24
CA SER A 63 3.49 14.46 -0.86
C SER A 63 3.43 14.25 -2.36
N ALA A 64 4.59 14.19 -3.04
CA ALA A 64 4.65 13.89 -4.46
C ALA A 64 4.16 12.47 -4.77
N TRP A 65 4.51 11.48 -3.96
CA TRP A 65 4.12 10.08 -4.15
C TRP A 65 2.64 9.81 -3.83
N HIS A 66 2.10 10.41 -2.78
CA HIS A 66 0.78 10.11 -2.24
C HIS A 66 -0.34 11.07 -2.70
N ASN A 67 -0.06 12.07 -3.54
CA ASN A 67 -1.04 13.15 -3.85
C ASN A 67 -2.35 12.68 -4.50
N ASN A 68 -2.39 11.48 -5.06
CA ASN A 68 -3.58 10.88 -5.69
C ASN A 68 -4.39 9.99 -4.74
N GLY A 69 -3.88 9.79 -3.51
CA GLY A 69 -4.47 8.99 -2.44
C GLY A 69 -4.65 7.50 -2.72
N GLU A 70 -3.79 6.95 -3.56
CA GLU A 70 -3.79 5.51 -3.82
C GLU A 70 -3.04 4.72 -2.74
N THR A 71 -2.24 5.40 -1.93
CA THR A 71 -1.31 4.79 -0.99
C THR A 71 -1.26 5.59 0.31
N ALA A 72 -0.79 4.94 1.38
CA ALA A 72 -0.59 5.57 2.67
C ALA A 72 0.89 5.87 2.91
N SER A 73 1.14 7.10 3.35
CA SER A 73 2.44 7.57 3.82
C SER A 73 2.72 7.05 5.23
N PRO A 74 3.97 6.67 5.55
CA PRO A 74 4.40 6.43 6.92
C PRO A 74 4.49 7.74 7.74
N LEU A 75 4.56 8.90 7.08
CA LEU A 75 4.51 10.22 7.72
C LEU A 75 3.07 10.70 7.90
N ALA A 76 2.77 11.28 9.06
CA ALA A 76 1.47 11.86 9.35
C ALA A 76 1.23 13.19 8.59
N GLY A 77 -0.03 13.39 8.18
CA GLY A 77 -0.50 14.65 7.61
C GLY A 77 0.01 14.94 6.19
N ILE A 78 0.37 13.91 5.42
CA ILE A 78 0.72 14.06 4.01
C ILE A 78 -0.56 14.25 3.17
N PRO A 79 -0.68 15.35 2.40
CA PRO A 79 -1.84 15.57 1.55
C PRO A 79 -2.06 14.42 0.56
N GLY A 80 -3.32 14.04 0.36
CA GLY A 80 -3.69 12.94 -0.52
C GLY A 80 -3.50 11.55 0.10
N SER A 81 -2.56 11.38 1.04
CA SER A 81 -2.29 10.07 1.66
C SER A 81 -3.53 9.45 2.33
N LEU A 82 -3.68 8.13 2.15
CA LEU A 82 -4.57 7.32 2.98
C LEU A 82 -4.11 7.32 4.44
N ASP A 83 -5.03 7.02 5.35
CA ASP A 83 -4.73 6.85 6.78
C ASP A 83 -4.04 5.50 7.02
N ALA A 84 -2.72 5.52 7.22
CA ALA A 84 -1.93 4.33 7.51
C ALA A 84 -2.41 3.58 8.76
N ALA A 85 -3.00 4.25 9.75
CA ALA A 85 -3.49 3.61 10.97
C ALA A 85 -4.74 2.73 10.72
N SER A 86 -5.46 2.96 9.62
CA SER A 86 -6.61 2.16 9.18
C SER A 86 -6.24 0.93 8.35
N ILE A 87 -4.93 0.75 8.07
CA ILE A 87 -4.41 -0.30 7.20
C ILE A 87 -3.57 -1.26 8.02
N ALA A 88 -4.06 -2.48 8.18
CA ALA A 88 -3.29 -3.57 8.74
C ALA A 88 -2.18 -3.97 7.75
N THR A 89 -0.95 -4.06 8.23
CA THR A 89 0.18 -4.52 7.41
C THR A 89 0.46 -5.99 7.67
N TYR A 90 0.93 -6.69 6.63
CA TYR A 90 1.37 -8.08 6.78
C TYR A 90 2.65 -8.17 7.63
N ASP A 91 2.55 -8.76 8.83
CA ASP A 91 3.72 -9.10 9.63
C ASP A 91 4.19 -10.52 9.30
N ILE A 92 5.28 -10.65 8.55
CA ILE A 92 5.87 -11.94 8.19
C ILE A 92 6.16 -12.81 9.43
N LYS A 93 6.52 -12.20 10.57
CA LYS A 93 6.83 -12.94 11.80
C LYS A 93 5.59 -13.56 12.44
N ALA A 94 4.40 -13.03 12.15
CA ALA A 94 3.13 -13.57 12.62
C ALA A 94 2.67 -14.81 11.84
N TYR A 95 3.35 -15.17 10.74
CA TYR A 95 3.00 -16.31 9.88
C TYR A 95 4.15 -17.31 9.74
N PRO A 96 4.55 -17.97 10.83
CA PRO A 96 5.54 -19.05 10.77
C PRO A 96 4.97 -20.26 9.99
N PRO A 97 5.84 -21.18 9.50
CA PRO A 97 5.43 -22.26 8.60
C PRO A 97 4.26 -23.12 9.12
N GLU A 98 4.17 -23.34 10.42
CA GLU A 98 3.08 -24.08 11.06
C GLU A 98 1.73 -23.38 10.94
N VAL A 99 1.68 -22.06 11.10
CA VAL A 99 0.47 -21.25 10.94
C VAL A 99 0.03 -21.27 9.48
N VAL A 100 0.97 -21.08 8.56
CA VAL A 100 0.71 -21.15 7.11
C VAL A 100 0.17 -22.52 6.71
N ARG A 101 0.73 -23.61 7.26
CA ARG A 101 0.25 -24.97 7.00
C ARG A 101 -1.21 -25.14 7.44
N THR A 102 -1.57 -24.69 8.65
CA THR A 102 -2.96 -24.76 9.13
C THR A 102 -3.93 -24.00 8.23
N TYR A 103 -3.56 -22.79 7.77
CA TYR A 103 -4.39 -22.04 6.82
C TYR A 103 -4.50 -22.73 5.46
N ARG A 104 -3.41 -23.34 4.96
CA ARG A 104 -3.42 -24.09 3.70
C ARG A 104 -4.33 -25.31 3.78
N GLU A 105 -4.25 -26.11 4.84
CA GLU A 105 -5.12 -27.27 5.05
C GLU A 105 -6.60 -26.87 5.11
N ARG A 106 -6.90 -25.74 5.79
CA ARG A 106 -8.26 -25.19 5.84
C ARG A 106 -8.73 -24.73 4.47
N TRP A 107 -7.88 -24.03 3.72
CA TRP A 107 -8.19 -23.57 2.36
C TRP A 107 -8.46 -24.74 1.43
N ASP A 108 -7.58 -25.74 1.43
CA ASP A 108 -7.72 -26.90 0.57
C ASP A 108 -9.03 -27.64 0.91
N ARG A 109 -9.35 -27.87 2.19
CA ARG A 109 -10.65 -28.46 2.58
C ARG A 109 -11.86 -27.66 2.08
N MET A 110 -11.79 -26.34 2.06
CA MET A 110 -12.91 -25.47 1.66
C MET A 110 -13.07 -25.38 0.15
N PHE A 111 -11.96 -25.34 -0.60
CA PHE A 111 -11.94 -24.92 -2.00
C PHE A 111 -11.36 -25.94 -2.96
N LYS A 112 -10.63 -26.96 -2.47
CA LYS A 112 -10.12 -28.06 -3.26
C LYS A 112 -10.77 -29.36 -2.78
N LYS A 113 -11.72 -29.86 -3.59
CA LYS A 113 -12.21 -31.23 -3.42
C LYS A 113 -11.15 -32.22 -3.90
#